data_AF-A0A8J6JIL3-F1
#
_entry.id   AF-A0A8J6JIL3-F1
#
_cell.length_a   1.000
_cell.length_b   1.000
_cell.length_c   1.000
_cell.angle_alpha   90.00
_cell.angle_beta   90.00
_cell.angle_gamma   90.00
#
_symmetry.space_group_name_H-M   'P 1'
#
loop_
_entity.id
_entity.type
_entity.pdbx_description
1 polymer ?
#
loop_
_entity_poly.entity_id
_entity_poly.type
_entity_poly.pdbx_seq_one_letter_code
_entity_poly.pdbx_strand_id
1 'polypeptide(L)' 'MTTRVHTGLHDRNDEEAVTRDSFGHEIYLDDVTFECTGKVMCPECFQAYLDELYRTSPWLLADALGFEIVRHV' A
#
# COMPACT_ATOMS: atom_id res chain seq x y z
N MET A 1 0.18 9.88 15.95
CA MET A 1 0.38 9.66 14.51
C MET A 1 -0.73 10.38 13.80
N THR A 2 -0.42 11.31 12.91
CA THR A 2 -1.42 12.15 12.23
C THR A 2 -1.30 11.90 10.73
N THR A 3 -2.18 11.07 10.19
CA THR A 3 -2.27 10.80 8.76
C THR A 3 -2.98 11.97 8.09
N ARG A 4 -2.29 12.72 7.22
CA ARG A 4 -2.92 13.71 6.34
C ARG A 4 -3.13 13.08 4.97
N VAL A 5 -4.35 13.14 4.48
CA VAL A 5 -4.73 12.72 3.13
C VAL A 5 -5.01 14.00 2.33
N HIS A 6 -4.34 14.16 1.19
CA HIS A 6 -4.62 15.22 0.23
C HIS A 6 -5.24 14.59 -1.02
N THR A 7 -6.43 15.07 -1.38
CA THR A 7 -7.14 14.67 -2.60
C THR A 7 -7.31 15.90 -3.48
N GLY A 8 -6.37 16.09 -4.41
CA GLY A 8 -6.50 16.99 -5.55
C GLY A 8 -6.73 16.17 -6.82
N LEU A 9 -7.71 16.56 -7.63
CA LEU A 9 -7.86 16.02 -9.00
C LEU A 9 -6.80 16.69 -9.88
N HIS A 10 -5.64 16.02 -10.04
CA HIS A 10 -4.53 16.49 -10.87
C HIS A 10 -4.61 15.91 -12.29
N ASP A 11 -4.44 16.77 -13.30
CA ASP A 11 -4.37 16.41 -14.72
C ASP A 11 -2.95 15.91 -15.04
N ARG A 12 -2.78 14.59 -15.03
CA ARG A 12 -1.48 13.87 -15.04
C ARG A 12 -0.69 13.94 -16.36
N ASN A 13 -1.21 14.59 -17.42
CA ASN A 13 -0.64 14.47 -18.76
C ASN A 13 0.72 15.14 -18.96
N ASP A 14 1.14 16.07 -18.08
CA ASP A 14 2.42 16.80 -18.18
C ASP A 14 3.36 16.54 -16.97
N GLU A 15 3.03 15.60 -16.09
CA GLU A 15 3.83 15.32 -14.88
C GLU A 15 4.95 14.30 -15.17
N GLU A 16 6.19 14.65 -14.83
CA GLU A 16 7.32 13.71 -14.88
C GLU A 16 7.29 12.82 -13.62
N ALA A 17 7.40 11.50 -13.80
CA ALA A 17 7.43 10.57 -12.68
C ALA A 17 8.64 10.86 -11.78
N VAL A 18 8.39 11.04 -10.48
CA VAL A 18 9.45 11.32 -9.50
C VAL A 18 10.26 10.07 -9.16
N THR A 19 9.63 8.89 -9.24
CA THR A 19 10.29 7.59 -9.05
C THR A 19 9.44 6.46 -9.62
N ARG A 20 9.90 5.22 -9.45
CA ARG A 20 9.12 4.00 -9.71
C ARG A 20 8.98 3.18 -8.45
N ASP A 21 7.85 2.50 -8.32
CA ASP A 21 7.62 1.55 -7.24
C ASP A 21 8.41 0.24 -7.44
N SER A 22 8.33 -0.66 -6.46
CA SER A 22 9.05 -1.95 -6.51
C SER A 22 8.59 -2.90 -7.61
N PHE A 23 7.49 -2.58 -8.30
CA PHE A 23 6.89 -3.34 -9.39
C PHE A 23 7.05 -2.64 -10.75
N GLY A 24 7.65 -1.44 -10.78
CA GLY A 24 7.93 -0.66 -11.98
C GLY A 24 6.89 0.39 -12.35
N HIS A 25 5.84 0.58 -11.53
CA HIS A 25 4.83 1.61 -11.74
C HIS A 25 5.41 2.99 -11.49
N GLU A 26 5.03 3.94 -12.34
CA GLU A 26 5.43 5.33 -12.20
C GLU A 26 4.70 5.97 -11.00
N ILE A 27 5.46 6.66 -10.17
CA ILE A 27 4.96 7.43 -9.03
C ILE A 27 5.17 8.90 -9.36
N TYR A 28 4.11 9.70 -9.25
CA TYR A 28 4.13 11.13 -9.51
C TYR A 28 4.19 11.93 -8.20
N LEU A 29 4.38 13.24 -8.33
CA LEU A 29 4.32 14.14 -7.18
C LEU A 29 2.92 14.07 -6.55
N ASP A 30 2.83 14.09 -5.23
CA ASP A 30 1.58 13.97 -4.46
C ASP A 30 0.84 12.62 -4.55
N ASP A 31 1.39 11.61 -5.23
CA ASP A 31 0.85 10.25 -5.18
C ASP A 31 0.97 9.65 -3.78
N VAL A 32 -0.10 8.98 -3.34
CA VAL A 32 -0.08 8.20 -2.10
C VAL A 32 0.72 6.92 -2.34
N THR A 33 1.77 6.73 -1.55
CA THR A 33 2.62 5.53 -1.60
C THR A 33 2.72 4.88 -0.22
N PHE A 34 3.01 3.59 -0.22
CA PHE A 34 3.19 2.78 0.98
C PHE A 34 4.60 2.20 1.00
N GLU A 35 5.28 2.30 2.14
CA GLU A 35 6.57 1.66 2.36
C GLU A 35 6.40 0.46 3.30
N CYS A 36 6.74 -0.74 2.83
CA CYS A 36 6.73 -1.96 3.62
C CYS A 36 8.05 -2.71 3.41
N THR A 37 8.79 -3.00 4.48
CA THR A 37 10.07 -3.75 4.42
C THR A 37 11.11 -3.13 3.46
N GLY A 38 11.14 -1.81 3.34
CA GLY A 38 12.03 -1.08 2.42
C GLY A 38 11.60 -1.12 0.95
N LYS A 39 10.37 -1.59 0.67
CA LYS A 39 9.75 -1.55 -0.66
C LYS A 39 8.70 -0.45 -0.69
N VAL A 40 8.85 0.48 -1.63
CA VAL A 40 7.82 1.48 -1.95
C VAL A 40 6.85 0.86 -2.95
N MET A 41 5.55 1.05 -2.72
CA MET A 41 4.45 0.50 -3.49
C MET A 41 3.38 1.56 -3.74
N CYS A 42 2.79 1.56 -4.93
CA CYS A 42 1.55 2.28 -5.17
C CYS A 42 0.37 1.60 -4.42
N PRO A 43 -0.81 2.25 -4.31
CA PRO A 43 -1.94 1.71 -3.56
C PRO A 43 -2.43 0.35 -4.08
N GLU A 44 -2.43 0.15 -5.40
CA GLU A 44 -2.88 -1.09 -6.04
C GLU A 44 -1.92 -2.26 -5.71
N CYS A 45 -0.61 -2.02 -5.78
CA CYS A 45 0.40 -3.00 -5.40
C CYS A 45 0.36 -3.33 -3.91
N PHE A 46 0.12 -2.32 -3.06
CA PHE A 46 -0.05 -2.54 -1.63
C PHE A 46 -1.28 -3.39 -1.32
N GLN A 47 -2.41 -3.13 -1.99
CA GLN A 47 -3.61 -3.95 -1.85
C GLN A 47 -3.35 -5.40 -2.26
N ALA A 48 -2.74 -5.63 -3.43
CA ALA A 48 -2.39 -6.97 -3.88
C ALA A 48 -1.45 -7.70 -2.90
N TYR A 49 -0.51 -6.98 -2.28
CA TYR A 49 0.35 -7.52 -1.24
C TYR A 49 -0.43 -7.96 0.00
N LEU A 50 -1.39 -7.15 0.47
CA LEU A 50 -2.24 -7.50 1.61
C LEU A 50 -3.15 -8.69 1.30
N ASP A 51 -3.71 -8.76 0.09
CA ASP A 51 -4.54 -9.87 -0.36
C ASP A 51 -3.75 -11.19 -0.34
N GLU A 52 -2.50 -11.16 -0.82
CA GLU A 52 -1.64 -12.34 -0.79
C GLU A 52 -1.24 -12.73 0.64
N LEU A 53 -0.94 -11.75 1.50
CA LEU A 53 -0.63 -12.00 2.91
C LEU A 53 -1.83 -12.60 3.64
N TYR A 54 -3.04 -12.11 3.38
CA TYR A 54 -4.27 -12.66 3.92
C TYR A 54 -4.50 -14.11 3.48
N ARG A 55 -4.25 -14.41 2.20
CA ARG A 55 -4.46 -15.75 1.64
C ARG A 55 -3.44 -16.78 2.18
N THR A 56 -2.18 -16.37 2.31
CA THR A 56 -1.08 -17.28 2.64
C THR A 56 -0.78 -17.37 4.13
N SER A 57 -1.03 -16.30 4.88
CA SER A 57 -0.71 -16.19 6.30
C SER A 57 -1.64 -15.20 7.00
N PRO A 58 -2.95 -15.50 7.10
CA PRO A 58 -3.93 -14.60 7.71
C PRO A 58 -3.62 -14.25 9.16
N TRP A 59 -2.90 -15.12 9.88
CA TRP A 59 -2.43 -14.85 11.24
C TRP A 59 -1.37 -13.75 11.31
N LEU A 60 -0.47 -13.65 10.33
CA LEU A 60 0.51 -12.56 10.29
C LEU A 60 -0.16 -11.22 10.00
N LEU A 61 -1.15 -11.21 9.10
CA LEU A 61 -1.92 -9.99 8.84
C LEU A 61 -2.73 -9.57 10.07
N ALA A 62 -3.37 -10.52 10.77
CA ALA A 62 -4.12 -10.22 11.98
C ALA A 62 -3.23 -9.67 13.10
N ASP A 63 -2.06 -10.27 13.33
CA ASP A 63 -1.08 -9.79 14.31
C ASP A 63 -0.60 -8.37 14.00
N ALA A 64 -0.23 -8.10 12.73
CA ALA A 64 0.19 -6.78 12.29
C ALA A 64 -0.89 -5.69 12.46
N LEU A 65 -2.17 -6.07 12.39
CA LEU A 65 -3.31 -5.18 12.57
C LEU A 65 -3.83 -5.12 14.03
N GLY A 66 -3.28 -5.95 14.93
CA GLY A 66 -3.74 -6.03 16.32
C GLY A 66 -5.09 -6.75 16.50
N PHE A 67 -5.45 -7.64 15.57
CA PHE A 67 -6.64 -8.48 15.66
C PHE A 67 -6.35 -9.83 16.32
N GLU A 68 -7.29 -10.30 17.13
CA GLU A 68 -7.27 -11.65 17.69
C GLU A 68 -8.03 -12.61 16.78
N ILE A 69 -7.40 -13.74 16.40
CA ILE A 69 -8.07 -14.78 15.61
C ILE A 69 -8.81 -15.73 16.55
N VAL A 70 -10.14 -15.66 16.50
CA VAL A 70 -11.02 -16.59 17.22
C VAL A 70 -11.38 -17.76 16.31
N ARG A 71 -11.17 -19.01 16.77
CA ARG A 71 -11.63 -20.22 16.08
C ARG A 71 -12.83 -20.81 16.82
N HIS A 72 -13.93 -21.01 16.10
CA HIS A 72 -15.07 -21.77 16.60
C HIS A 72 -14.84 -23.25 16.24
N VAL A 73 -14.84 -24.11 17.26
CA VAL A 73 -14.82 -25.58 17.13
C VAL A 73 -16.21 -26.16 17.26
#